data_AF-A0A7V8YK87-F1
#
_entry.id   AF-A0A7V8YK87-F1
#
_cell.length_a   1.000
_cell.length_b   1.000
_cell.length_c   1.000
_cell.angle_alpha   90.00
_cell.angle_beta   90.00
_cell.angle_gamma   90.00
#
_symmetry.space_group_name_H-M   'P 1'
#
loop_
_entity.id
_entity.type
_entity.pdbx_description
1 polymer ?
#
loop_
_entity_poly.entity_id
_entity_poly.type
_entity_poly.pdbx_seq_one_letter_code
_entity_poly.pdbx_strand_id
1 'polypeptide(L)'
;VEDVPAVELEALAEQGIALAREHGVQHSDQHGSSATAPPAGLLDQTVLTATGDGMRVQVPLRCLFALSGMGFLGGSAEHDRVRISATDSWLRLDARFGAVVRRRRSLLPLLF
;
A
#
# COMPACT_ATOMS: atom_id res chain seq x y z
N VAL A 1 -4.65 -11.83 11.24
CA VAL A 1 -5.00 -10.55 10.56
C VAL A 1 -5.68 -10.92 9.25
N GLU A 2 -6.72 -10.18 8.87
CA GLU A 2 -7.81 -10.64 8.00
C GLU A 2 -7.46 -10.86 6.51
N ASP A 3 -8.41 -11.43 5.77
CA ASP A 3 -8.37 -11.55 4.32
C ASP A 3 -9.34 -10.53 3.70
N VAL A 4 -8.87 -9.72 2.76
CA VAL A 4 -9.65 -8.67 2.10
C VAL A 4 -9.77 -8.97 0.60
N PRO A 5 -10.92 -8.74 -0.05
CA PRO A 5 -11.04 -8.88 -1.50
C PRO A 5 -10.03 -7.99 -2.25
N ALA A 6 -9.35 -8.53 -3.26
CA ALA A 6 -8.35 -7.78 -4.03
C ALA A 6 -8.95 -6.54 -4.72
N VAL A 7 -10.20 -6.65 -5.19
CA VAL A 7 -10.94 -5.56 -5.84
C VAL A 7 -11.14 -4.34 -4.92
N GLU A 8 -11.34 -4.55 -3.62
CA GLU A 8 -11.48 -3.44 -2.67
C GLU A 8 -10.15 -2.69 -2.50
N LEU A 9 -9.03 -3.42 -2.49
CA LEU A 9 -7.69 -2.83 -2.40
C LEU A 9 -7.29 -2.11 -3.69
N GLU A 10 -7.71 -2.64 -4.84
CA GLU A 10 -7.52 -2.01 -6.15
C GLU A 10 -8.30 -0.69 -6.23
N ALA A 11 -9.56 -0.68 -5.82
CA ALA A 11 -10.36 0.55 -5.76
C ALA A 11 -9.74 1.62 -4.84
N LEU A 12 -9.21 1.23 -3.67
CA LEU A 12 -8.48 2.14 -2.79
C LEU A 12 -7.20 2.68 -3.44
N ALA A 13 -6.48 1.86 -4.21
CA ALA A 13 -5.30 2.30 -4.95
C ALA A 13 -5.68 3.31 -6.05
N GLU A 14 -6.76 3.06 -6.80
CA GLU A 14 -7.24 3.99 -7.83
C GLU A 14 -7.65 5.35 -7.24
N GLN A 15 -8.36 5.36 -6.11
CA GLN A 15 -8.69 6.58 -5.37
C GLN A 15 -7.43 7.33 -4.93
N GLY A 16 -6.41 6.61 -4.45
CA GLY A 16 -5.12 7.21 -4.11
C GLY A 16 -4.42 7.84 -5.32
N ILE A 17 -4.49 7.22 -6.51
CA ILE A 17 -3.92 7.76 -7.74
C ILE A 17 -4.65 9.04 -8.15
N ALA A 18 -5.97 9.09 -8.02
CA ALA A 18 -6.73 10.31 -8.27
C ALA A 18 -6.27 11.47 -7.35
N LEU A 19 -6.17 11.22 -6.05
CA LEU A 19 -5.65 12.20 -5.08
C LEU A 19 -4.20 12.61 -5.37
N ALA A 20 -3.37 11.66 -5.80
CA ALA A 20 -1.99 11.93 -6.18
C ALA A 20 -1.89 12.85 -7.40
N ARG A 21 -2.83 12.78 -8.34
CA ARG A 21 -2.87 13.69 -9.50
C ARG A 21 -3.30 15.10 -9.11
N GLU A 22 -4.21 15.21 -8.14
CA GLU A 22 -4.70 16.51 -7.63
C GLU A 22 -3.66 17.23 -6.77
N HIS A 23 -2.86 16.49 -5.99
CA HIS A 23 -1.96 17.05 -4.97
C HIS A 23 -0.47 16.72 -5.19
N GLY A 24 -0.13 16.06 -6.29
CA GLY A 24 1.20 15.55 -6.54
C GLY A 24 2.18 16.60 -7.05
N VAL A 25 3.47 16.29 -6.87
CA VAL A 25 4.56 17.10 -7.41
C VAL A 25 4.91 16.56 -8.79
N GLN A 26 4.88 17.43 -9.79
CA GLN A 26 5.32 17.10 -11.14
C GLN A 26 6.85 17.01 -11.16
N HIS A 27 7.37 15.91 -11.67
CA HIS A 27 8.79 15.74 -11.93
C HIS A 27 8.97 15.38 -13.40
N SER A 28 9.74 16.18 -14.12
CA SER A 28 10.21 15.82 -15.46
C SER A 28 11.50 15.03 -15.34
N ASP A 29 11.54 13.85 -15.96
CA ASP A 29 12.80 13.14 -16.14
C ASP A 29 13.63 13.76 -17.29
N GLN A 30 14.89 13.34 -17.40
CA GLN A 30 15.79 13.83 -18.45
C GLN A 30 15.35 13.43 -19.87
N HIS A 31 14.36 12.52 -20.00
CA HIS A 31 13.82 12.03 -21.27
C HIS A 31 12.52 12.74 -21.68
N GLY A 32 12.11 13.78 -20.94
CA GLY A 32 10.90 14.55 -21.24
C GLY A 32 9.58 13.90 -20.80
N SER A 33 9.65 12.80 -20.03
CA SER A 33 8.49 12.20 -19.39
C SER A 33 8.16 12.97 -18.11
N SER A 34 6.94 13.50 -18.03
CA SER A 34 6.43 14.14 -16.82
C SER A 34 5.68 13.10 -15.99
N ALA A 35 6.23 12.76 -14.83
CA ALA A 35 5.60 11.87 -13.86
C ALA A 35 5.15 12.69 -12.65
N THR A 36 3.89 12.54 -12.25
CA THR A 36 3.40 13.12 -11.00
C THR A 36 3.65 12.13 -9.87
N ALA A 37 4.54 12.48 -8.94
CA ALA A 37 4.78 11.67 -7.76
C ALA A 37 3.81 12.07 -6.63
N PRO A 38 3.16 11.09 -5.96
CA PRO A 38 2.35 11.37 -4.77
C PRO A 38 3.22 11.94 -3.64
N PRO A 39 2.71 12.92 -2.87
CA PRO A 39 3.45 13.46 -1.73
C PRO A 39 3.62 12.40 -0.64
N ALA A 40 4.74 12.45 0.09
CA ALA A 40 5.08 11.44 1.11
C ALA A 40 3.99 11.27 2.19
N GLY A 41 3.32 12.38 2.58
CA GLY A 41 2.21 12.33 3.53
C GLY A 41 1.01 11.51 3.03
N LEU A 42 0.68 11.62 1.73
CA LEU A 42 -0.36 10.79 1.11
C LEU A 42 0.06 9.31 1.10
N LEU A 43 1.32 9.02 0.78
CA LEU A 43 1.86 7.65 0.81
C LEU A 43 1.87 7.02 2.21
N ASP A 44 2.03 7.81 3.27
CA ASP A 44 1.99 7.35 4.66
C ASP A 44 0.58 7.33 5.27
N GLN A 45 -0.42 7.86 4.56
CA GLN A 45 -1.80 7.86 5.03
C GLN A 45 -2.30 6.42 5.22
N THR A 46 -2.92 6.16 6.37
CA THR A 46 -3.62 4.90 6.62
C THR A 46 -4.92 4.88 5.82
N VAL A 47 -5.06 3.88 4.93
CA VAL A 47 -6.23 3.75 4.04
C VAL A 47 -7.08 2.53 4.36
N LEU A 48 -6.52 1.59 5.11
CA LEU A 48 -7.23 0.42 5.61
C LEU A 48 -6.72 0.12 7.02
N THR A 49 -7.65 -0.26 7.91
CA THR A 49 -7.30 -0.76 9.24
C THR A 49 -7.76 -2.20 9.35
N ALA A 50 -6.80 -3.12 9.33
CA ALA A 50 -7.09 -4.53 9.44
C ALA A 50 -7.22 -4.95 10.91
N THR A 51 -8.20 -5.79 11.23
CA THR A 51 -8.45 -6.30 12.58
C THR A 51 -8.56 -7.83 12.61
N GLY A 52 -7.95 -8.47 13.59
CA GLY A 52 -8.00 -9.92 13.75
C GLY A 52 -6.97 -10.41 14.77
N ASP A 53 -7.25 -11.54 15.42
CA ASP A 53 -6.36 -12.16 16.42
C ASP A 53 -5.96 -11.21 17.56
N GLY A 54 -6.86 -10.31 17.97
CA GLY A 54 -6.61 -9.28 18.98
C GLY A 54 -5.72 -8.12 18.51
N MET A 55 -5.31 -8.09 17.24
CA MET A 55 -4.44 -7.07 16.66
C MET A 55 -5.24 -6.08 15.80
N ARG A 56 -4.85 -4.81 15.87
CA ARG A 56 -5.28 -3.76 14.93
C ARG A 56 -4.06 -3.26 14.16
N VAL A 57 -4.13 -3.31 12.84
CA VAL A 57 -2.99 -3.03 11.96
C VAL A 57 -3.37 -1.99 10.92
N GLN A 58 -2.67 -0.87 10.93
CA GLN A 58 -2.85 0.18 9.94
C GLN A 58 -2.06 -0.15 8.67
N VAL A 59 -2.75 -0.13 7.54
CA VAL A 59 -2.18 -0.34 6.21
C VAL A 59 -2.05 1.02 5.51
N PRO A 60 -0.83 1.49 5.26
CA PRO A 60 -0.61 2.76 4.59
C PRO A 60 -0.78 2.62 3.06
N LEU A 61 -1.18 3.71 2.39
CA LEU A 61 -1.45 3.75 0.95
C LEU A 61 -0.28 3.26 0.10
N ARG A 62 0.96 3.54 0.51
CA ARG A 62 2.17 3.04 -0.16
C ARG A 62 2.20 1.52 -0.36
N CYS A 63 1.60 0.74 0.55
CA CYS A 63 1.53 -0.71 0.38
C CYS A 63 0.62 -1.09 -0.78
N LEU A 64 -0.50 -0.37 -0.96
CA LEU A 64 -1.43 -0.62 -2.06
C LEU A 64 -0.87 -0.16 -3.40
N PHE A 65 -0.20 0.99 -3.45
CA PHE A 65 0.51 1.43 -4.65
C PHE A 65 1.61 0.45 -5.07
N ALA A 66 2.35 -0.10 -4.11
CA ALA A 66 3.34 -1.13 -4.41
C ALA A 66 2.68 -2.39 -4.98
N LEU A 67 1.61 -2.90 -4.35
CA LEU A 67 0.88 -4.07 -4.85
C LEU A 67 0.31 -3.84 -6.26
N SER A 68 -0.37 -2.70 -6.46
CA SER A 68 -0.99 -2.33 -7.75
C SER A 68 0.06 -2.09 -8.83
N GLY A 69 1.10 -1.30 -8.54
CA GLY A 69 2.17 -0.99 -9.50
C GLY A 69 3.01 -2.20 -9.90
N MET A 70 3.10 -3.23 -9.05
CA MET A 70 3.70 -4.52 -9.39
C MET A 70 2.74 -5.48 -10.11
N GLY A 71 1.48 -5.10 -10.31
CA GLY A 71 0.47 -5.93 -10.95
C GLY A 71 -0.03 -7.09 -10.08
N PHE A 72 0.13 -7.03 -8.77
CA PHE A 72 -0.26 -8.12 -7.86
C PHE A 72 -1.74 -8.12 -7.50
N LEU A 73 -2.44 -7.00 -7.68
CA LEU A 73 -3.89 -6.88 -7.47
C LEU A 73 -4.70 -7.13 -8.75
N GLY A 74 -4.06 -6.99 -9.93
CA GLY A 74 -4.71 -7.16 -11.22
C GLY A 74 -4.79 -8.62 -11.63
N GLY A 75 -5.95 -9.06 -12.09
CA GLY A 75 -6.12 -10.44 -12.56
C GLY A 75 -7.52 -11.02 -12.49
N SER A 76 -8.58 -10.23 -12.65
CA SER A 76 -9.98 -10.59 -13.02
C SER A 76 -10.62 -11.84 -12.39
N ALA A 77 -10.07 -12.43 -11.33
CA ALA A 77 -10.75 -13.41 -10.53
C ALA A 77 -11.49 -12.62 -9.45
N GLU A 78 -12.81 -12.52 -9.59
CA GLU A 78 -13.74 -11.91 -8.62
C GLU A 78 -13.55 -12.44 -7.18
N HIS A 79 -12.83 -13.56 -7.03
CA HIS A 79 -12.59 -14.28 -5.80
C HIS A 79 -11.16 -14.13 -5.24
N ASP A 80 -10.28 -13.36 -5.91
CA ASP A 80 -8.91 -13.17 -5.41
C ASP A 80 -8.94 -12.39 -4.09
N ARG A 81 -8.20 -12.90 -3.10
CA ARG A 81 -8.09 -12.32 -1.76
C ARG A 81 -6.65 -11.94 -1.46
N VAL A 82 -6.49 -10.85 -0.72
CA VAL A 82 -5.22 -10.42 -0.15
C VAL A 82 -5.23 -10.72 1.33
N ARG A 83 -4.34 -11.61 1.75
CA ARG A 83 -4.15 -11.91 3.18
C ARG A 83 -3.30 -10.82 3.80
N ILE A 84 -3.83 -10.15 4.81
CA ILE A 84 -3.09 -9.20 5.62
C ILE A 84 -2.58 -9.95 6.83
N SER A 85 -1.28 -9.96 7.08
CA SER A 85 -0.68 -10.56 8.27
C SER A 85 0.23 -9.56 8.96
N ALA A 86 0.34 -9.65 10.29
CA ALA A 86 1.25 -8.77 11.01
C ALA A 86 1.82 -9.44 12.24
N THR A 87 3.08 -9.11 12.51
CA THR A 87 3.74 -9.31 13.80
C THR A 87 3.92 -7.95 14.45
N ASP A 88 4.51 -7.93 15.65
CA ASP A 88 4.86 -6.70 16.34
C ASP A 88 5.82 -5.80 15.50
N SER A 89 6.63 -6.37 14.61
CA SER A 89 7.63 -5.62 13.81
C SER A 89 7.30 -5.48 12.33
N TRP A 90 6.41 -6.31 11.78
CA TRP A 90 6.19 -6.41 10.34
C TRP A 90 4.70 -6.43 9.99
N LEU A 91 4.37 -5.81 8.86
CA LEU A 91 3.11 -5.89 8.13
C LEU A 91 3.41 -6.60 6.82
N ARG A 92 2.54 -7.51 6.42
CA ARG A 92 2.63 -8.24 5.16
C ARG A 92 1.25 -8.30 4.50
N LEU A 93 1.22 -8.05 3.20
CA LEU A 93 0.06 -8.18 2.34
C LEU A 93 0.40 -9.20 1.26
N ASP A 94 -0.21 -10.38 1.34
CA ASP A 94 -0.01 -11.49 0.41
C ASP A 94 -1.14 -11.51 -0.60
N ALA A 95 -0.83 -11.13 -1.84
CA ALA A 95 -1.71 -11.28 -2.98
C ALA A 95 -1.33 -12.54 -3.78
N ARG A 96 -2.12 -12.87 -4.80
CA ARG A 96 -1.94 -14.09 -5.60
C ARG A 96 -0.56 -14.18 -6.26
N PHE A 97 -0.09 -13.08 -6.84
CA PHE A 97 1.14 -13.05 -7.66
C PHE A 97 2.37 -12.55 -6.90
N GLY A 98 2.22 -12.17 -5.63
CA GLY A 98 3.32 -11.67 -4.83
C GLY A 98 2.86 -11.00 -3.54
N ALA A 99 3.82 -10.44 -2.81
CA ALA A 99 3.56 -9.83 -1.51
C ALA A 99 4.30 -8.51 -1.32
N VAL A 100 3.71 -7.62 -0.53
CA VAL A 100 4.37 -6.43 -0.01
C VAL A 100 4.61 -6.60 1.48
N VAL A 101 5.85 -6.35 1.91
CA VAL A 101 6.24 -6.43 3.31
C VAL A 101 6.75 -5.06 3.74
N ARG A 102 6.22 -4.55 4.86
CA ARG A 102 6.61 -3.26 5.44
C ARG A 102 6.95 -3.42 6.91
N ARG A 103 8.03 -2.78 7.33
CA ARG A 103 8.38 -2.69 8.76
C ARG A 103 7.44 -1.72 9.48
N ARG A 104 6.90 -2.13 10.63
CA ARG A 104 5.92 -1.34 11.41
C ARG A 104 6.54 -0.46 12.49
N ARG A 105 7.74 -0.80 12.96
CA ARG A 105 8.48 -0.04 13.97
C ARG A 105 9.78 0.49 13.38
N SER A 106 10.06 1.77 13.62
CA SER A 106 11.43 2.30 13.50
C SER A 106 12.31 1.50 14.45
N LEU A 107 13.50 1.10 13.99
CA LEU A 107 14.54 0.70 14.95
C LEU A 107 14.80 1.89 15.88
N LEU A 108 15.08 1.52 17.12
CA LEU A 108 15.59 2.30 18.25
C LEU A 108 15.96 3.76 17.92
N PRO A 109 15.50 4.75 18.72
CA PRO A 109 15.97 6.12 18.54
C PRO A 109 17.49 6.12 18.52
N LEU A 110 18.07 6.76 17.50
CA LEU A 110 19.50 7.05 17.49
C LEU A 110 19.71 8.10 18.58
N LEU A 111 20.00 7.64 19.80
CA LEU A 111 20.48 8.49 20.87
C LEU A 111 21.88 8.95 20.46
N PHE A 112 21.96 10.20 20.02
CA PHE A 112 23.21 10.95 19.89
C PHE A 112 23.32 11.93 21.04
#